data_AF-A0A8W8JAK2-F1
#
_entry.id   AF-A0A8W8JAK2-F1
#
_cell.length_a   1.000
_cell.length_b   1.000
_cell.length_c   1.000
_cell.angle_alpha   90.00
_cell.angle_beta   90.00
_cell.angle_gamma   90.00
#
_symmetry.space_group_name_H-M   'P 1'
#
loop_
_entity.id
_entity.type
_entity.pdbx_description
1 polymer ?
#
loop_
_entity_poly.entity_id
_entity_poly.type
_entity_poly.pdbx_seq_one_letter_code
_entity_poly.pdbx_strand_id
1 'polypeptide(L)'
;MLSVQEDTLTERDVLLTVEESQDTNCDINNLSKSYSGSETCLKTPIGQDHYEANVERGHDTLTPENTLRQRRVAKLPPGKKYHLFISCSTEDITEVNKICKELESRFFFKCMQHDRDFVIGKPLDDNIQSEMAKSVKVLILMSPAYITSRWCMSEADEAVRLSYSEREKLKIIPVLLRPPDEGLKLPPFLNRYRYIDSQKEKDITAKIFEAYYHSDAVDYIKIQGEQELTEDEIKNQNGARLLTKTFIQQRPYSEKGYVFETEQLTLNEREYLKNLHEKCVDQFEAAVSLVTDHKLMRYYKIFTMAIFTHVAAFFFSATFVSSVSTLYMTSVLIVRNFESFPSFGEVLAISVFGGCCFYIVFVVGILFFRRGMTVHIRKELWKSVNIKYFRETKCLVDYNDTSVREPAIFIFRYDTTPCQEYLNVLIEQKYFYLDEEAIKTMAEEQIDNKLSELQRLGVLADWFRLPVYDYNRHHTWLRKQCLCQMLEMSLIQREVITV
;
A
#
# COMPACT_ATOMS: atom_id res chain seq x y z
N MET A 1 41.19 -1.53 51.08
CA MET A 1 41.46 -2.98 51.13
C MET A 1 40.20 -3.66 50.61
N LEU A 2 40.33 -4.34 49.47
CA LEU A 2 39.45 -5.33 48.85
C LEU A 2 38.06 -4.94 48.28
N SER A 3 37.94 -5.37 47.01
CA SER A 3 36.81 -5.54 46.09
C SER A 3 35.84 -6.68 46.47
N VAL A 4 34.63 -6.69 45.88
CA VAL A 4 34.09 -7.70 44.93
C VAL A 4 32.60 -7.44 44.61
N GLN A 5 32.24 -7.73 43.36
CA GLN A 5 31.00 -7.60 42.57
C GLN A 5 29.87 -8.62 42.88
N GLU A 6 28.69 -8.33 42.27
CA GLU A 6 27.66 -9.23 41.70
C GLU A 6 26.76 -10.04 42.66
N ASP A 7 25.45 -10.24 42.44
CA ASP A 7 24.72 -10.49 41.19
C ASP A 7 23.25 -10.01 41.19
N THR A 8 22.71 -9.93 39.97
CA THR A 8 21.34 -9.52 39.60
C THR A 8 20.40 -10.72 39.50
N LEU A 9 19.18 -10.62 40.04
CA LEU A 9 18.10 -11.62 39.89
C LEU A 9 17.01 -11.08 38.96
N THR A 10 16.77 -11.83 37.89
CA THR A 10 15.86 -11.51 36.78
C THR A 10 14.40 -11.87 37.05
N GLU A 11 13.54 -11.06 36.44
CA GLU A 11 12.08 -10.96 36.41
C GLU A 11 11.33 -12.20 35.86
N ARG A 12 11.51 -13.38 36.49
CA ARG A 12 10.77 -14.63 36.14
C ARG A 12 9.83 -15.16 37.23
N ASP A 13 9.71 -14.49 38.37
CA ASP A 13 9.03 -15.03 39.56
C ASP A 13 7.76 -14.28 40.00
N VAL A 14 7.11 -13.51 39.13
CA VAL A 14 5.88 -12.82 39.50
C VAL A 14 4.72 -13.20 38.58
N LEU A 15 3.70 -13.81 39.18
CA LEU A 15 2.37 -14.18 38.66
C LEU A 15 2.20 -15.60 38.08
N LEU A 16 2.46 -16.59 38.93
CA LEU A 16 1.57 -17.75 39.07
C LEU A 16 1.01 -17.72 40.48
N THR A 17 -0.32 -17.56 40.64
CA THR A 17 -1.17 -18.29 41.61
C THR A 17 -2.57 -17.66 41.75
N VAL A 18 -3.58 -18.55 41.87
CA VAL A 18 -4.97 -18.40 42.37
C VAL A 18 -5.94 -17.61 41.45
N GLU A 19 -7.10 -18.09 41.01
CA GLU A 19 -8.15 -18.87 41.71
C GLU A 19 -8.89 -19.90 40.83
N GLU A 20 -9.16 -21.06 41.45
CA GLU A 20 -10.16 -22.06 41.10
C GLU A 20 -11.56 -21.66 41.60
N SER A 21 -12.61 -22.07 40.88
CA SER A 21 -13.90 -22.57 41.43
C SER A 21 -14.69 -23.18 40.26
N GLN A 22 -14.78 -24.51 40.16
CA GLN A 22 -15.78 -25.41 40.74
C GLN A 22 -17.20 -25.26 40.19
N ASP A 23 -17.69 -26.36 39.58
CA ASP A 23 -19.05 -26.91 39.51
C ASP A 23 -19.49 -27.23 38.06
N THR A 24 -20.13 -28.34 37.71
CA THR A 24 -20.35 -29.67 38.29
C THR A 24 -20.85 -30.56 37.13
N ASN A 25 -20.30 -31.77 37.05
CA ASN A 25 -20.94 -33.07 36.80
C ASN A 25 -22.27 -33.17 35.98
N CYS A 26 -22.27 -33.93 34.87
CA CYS A 26 -23.18 -35.09 34.64
C CYS A 26 -22.90 -35.82 33.30
N ASP A 27 -22.25 -36.99 33.40
CA ASP A 27 -22.73 -38.31 32.99
C ASP A 27 -23.54 -38.49 31.68
N ILE A 28 -23.05 -39.22 30.67
CA ILE A 28 -22.89 -40.69 30.51
C ILE A 28 -24.01 -41.28 29.60
N ASN A 29 -23.56 -42.09 28.64
CA ASN A 29 -24.24 -43.18 27.92
C ASN A 29 -25.09 -42.93 26.66
N ASN A 30 -24.54 -43.52 25.58
CA ASN A 30 -25.19 -44.46 24.66
C ASN A 30 -26.28 -43.95 23.72
N LEU A 31 -25.89 -43.83 22.45
CA LEU A 31 -26.55 -44.61 21.39
C LEU A 31 -25.51 -45.08 20.37
N SER A 32 -25.09 -46.33 20.57
CA SER A 32 -24.42 -47.15 19.57
C SER A 32 -25.44 -47.80 18.64
N LYS A 33 -25.00 -48.05 17.40
CA LYS A 33 -25.41 -49.08 16.40
C LYS A 33 -25.68 -48.44 15.02
N SER A 34 -24.73 -48.59 14.07
CA SER A 34 -24.57 -49.70 13.10
C SER A 34 -25.20 -49.29 11.75
N TYR A 35 -24.57 -49.36 10.58
CA TYR A 35 -23.91 -50.48 9.87
C TYR A 35 -23.05 -49.87 8.72
N SER A 36 -21.79 -50.29 8.56
CA SER A 36 -21.30 -51.22 7.51
C SER A 36 -21.37 -50.70 6.06
N GLY A 37 -20.21 -50.61 5.40
CA GLY A 37 -20.10 -50.47 3.96
C GLY A 37 -18.70 -50.12 3.46
N SER A 38 -17.73 -51.01 3.67
CA SER A 38 -16.50 -51.02 2.89
C SER A 38 -16.82 -51.37 1.43
N GLU A 39 -16.29 -50.63 0.46
CA GLU A 39 -16.02 -51.20 -0.85
C GLU A 39 -14.84 -50.49 -1.53
N THR A 40 -13.83 -51.30 -1.78
CA THR A 40 -12.59 -51.04 -2.50
C THR A 40 -12.79 -51.00 -4.01
N CYS A 41 -11.96 -50.17 -4.65
CA CYS A 41 -11.54 -50.12 -6.05
C CYS A 41 -11.94 -51.26 -6.99
N LEU A 42 -12.41 -50.90 -8.21
CA LEU A 42 -11.69 -51.12 -9.48
C LEU A 42 -12.61 -50.87 -10.69
N LYS A 43 -12.14 -50.04 -11.64
CA LYS A 43 -12.04 -50.42 -13.06
C LYS A 43 -10.84 -49.70 -13.69
N THR A 44 -9.94 -50.53 -14.19
CA THR A 44 -8.66 -50.32 -14.91
C THR A 44 -8.91 -50.33 -16.45
N PRO A 45 -7.89 -50.45 -17.35
CA PRO A 45 -6.89 -49.43 -17.73
C PRO A 45 -6.61 -49.39 -19.26
N ILE A 46 -6.34 -48.24 -19.90
CA ILE A 46 -5.60 -48.14 -21.18
C ILE A 46 -5.08 -46.69 -21.26
N GLY A 47 -3.82 -46.34 -21.51
CA GLY A 47 -2.55 -47.02 -21.71
C GLY A 47 -1.44 -45.95 -21.59
N GLN A 48 -0.25 -46.35 -21.15
CA GLN A 48 0.93 -45.50 -21.24
C GLN A 48 1.30 -45.33 -22.71
N ASP A 49 1.47 -44.10 -23.16
CA ASP A 49 2.41 -43.79 -24.22
C ASP A 49 3.16 -42.50 -23.88
N HIS A 50 4.45 -42.57 -24.15
CA HIS A 50 5.46 -41.55 -23.97
C HIS A 50 5.15 -40.29 -24.78
N TYR A 51 5.33 -39.12 -24.19
CA TYR A 51 5.60 -37.89 -24.94
C TYR A 51 6.75 -37.15 -24.27
N GLU A 52 7.96 -37.49 -24.69
CA GLU A 52 8.99 -36.47 -24.85
C GLU A 52 8.61 -35.58 -26.05
N ALA A 53 9.07 -34.33 -25.95
CA ALA A 53 9.39 -33.41 -27.04
C ALA A 53 8.42 -32.25 -27.35
N ASN A 54 9.04 -31.06 -27.31
CA ASN A 54 8.85 -29.87 -28.14
C ASN A 54 7.63 -28.99 -27.80
N VAL A 55 7.82 -27.79 -27.24
CA VAL A 55 8.30 -26.60 -27.97
C VAL A 55 7.61 -26.49 -29.33
N GLU A 56 6.36 -26.06 -29.32
CA GLU A 56 5.80 -25.32 -30.45
C GLU A 56 5.18 -24.00 -29.99
N ARG A 57 5.57 -22.97 -30.75
CA ARG A 57 5.27 -21.55 -30.59
C ARG A 57 3.78 -21.30 -30.78
N GLY A 58 3.07 -21.03 -29.68
CA GLY A 58 1.86 -20.20 -29.71
C GLY A 58 2.27 -18.73 -29.67
N HIS A 59 2.11 -18.02 -30.79
CA HIS A 59 2.31 -16.58 -30.87
C HIS A 59 1.13 -15.88 -30.18
N ASP A 60 1.14 -15.83 -28.84
CA ASP A 60 0.33 -14.86 -28.11
C ASP A 60 0.93 -13.47 -28.39
N THR A 61 0.22 -12.66 -29.17
CA THR A 61 0.60 -11.27 -29.43
C THR A 61 0.65 -10.50 -28.11
N LEU A 62 1.86 -10.30 -27.61
CA LEU A 62 2.18 -9.45 -26.47
C LEU A 62 1.82 -7.99 -26.80
N THR A 63 0.76 -7.47 -26.17
CA THR A 63 0.49 -6.04 -26.16
C THR A 63 1.42 -5.34 -25.16
N PRO A 64 1.84 -4.08 -25.40
CA PRO A 64 2.70 -3.32 -24.49
C PRO A 64 2.12 -3.15 -23.07
N GLU A 65 0.79 -3.18 -22.95
CA GLU A 65 0.09 -3.14 -21.66
C GLU A 65 0.27 -4.42 -20.84
N ASN A 66 0.27 -5.59 -21.49
CA ASN A 66 0.47 -6.88 -20.81
C ASN A 66 1.91 -7.03 -20.29
N THR A 67 2.90 -6.52 -21.02
CA THR A 67 4.31 -6.50 -20.59
C THR A 67 4.55 -5.55 -19.41
N LEU A 68 3.85 -4.41 -19.36
CA LEU A 68 3.93 -3.45 -18.25
C LEU A 68 3.17 -3.89 -16.98
N ARG A 69 2.15 -4.75 -17.12
CA ARG A 69 1.45 -5.37 -15.98
C ARG A 69 2.20 -6.59 -15.44
N GLN A 70 2.76 -7.45 -16.30
CA GLN A 70 3.64 -8.55 -15.87
C GLN A 70 4.95 -8.07 -15.24
N ARG A 71 5.48 -6.90 -15.63
CA ARG A 71 6.66 -6.29 -14.98
C ARG A 71 6.46 -5.86 -13.52
N ARG A 72 5.22 -5.87 -13.00
CA ARG A 72 4.88 -5.43 -11.62
C ARG A 72 4.71 -6.56 -10.61
N VAL A 73 4.92 -7.80 -11.02
CA VAL A 73 4.79 -8.98 -10.15
C VAL A 73 6.19 -9.55 -9.95
N ALA A 74 6.60 -9.70 -8.69
CA ALA A 74 7.90 -10.28 -8.37
C ALA A 74 7.99 -11.67 -9.02
N LYS A 75 9.02 -11.88 -9.83
CA LYS A 75 9.31 -13.20 -10.38
C LYS A 75 9.53 -14.16 -9.22
N LEU A 76 8.90 -15.35 -9.26
CA LEU A 76 9.06 -16.35 -8.21
C LEU A 76 10.56 -16.68 -8.00
N PRO A 77 11.02 -16.74 -6.73
CA PRO A 77 12.39 -17.15 -6.43
C PRO A 77 12.70 -18.56 -6.97
N PRO A 78 13.99 -18.88 -7.24
CA PRO A 78 14.39 -20.23 -7.60
C PRO A 78 13.87 -21.26 -6.58
N GLY A 79 13.26 -22.34 -7.07
CA GLY A 79 12.69 -23.39 -6.22
C GLY A 79 11.26 -23.14 -5.70
N LYS A 80 10.72 -21.92 -5.85
CA LYS A 80 9.32 -21.60 -5.50
C LYS A 80 8.40 -21.75 -6.70
N LYS A 81 7.23 -22.37 -6.50
CA LYS A 81 6.18 -22.57 -7.52
C LYS A 81 4.99 -21.63 -7.36
N TYR A 82 4.74 -21.17 -6.13
CA TYR A 82 3.56 -20.36 -5.80
C TYR A 82 3.94 -19.12 -5.02
N HIS A 83 3.19 -18.05 -5.21
CA HIS A 83 3.34 -16.83 -4.41
C HIS A 83 2.72 -17.04 -3.03
N LEU A 84 1.54 -17.66 -2.98
CA LEU A 84 0.77 -17.88 -1.76
C LEU A 84 0.33 -19.34 -1.65
N PHE A 85 0.58 -19.95 -0.50
CA PHE A 85 -0.15 -21.12 0.00
C PHE A 85 -1.45 -20.62 0.63
N ILE A 86 -2.60 -21.12 0.20
CA ILE A 86 -3.90 -20.69 0.73
C ILE A 86 -4.38 -21.71 1.75
N SER A 87 -4.36 -21.33 3.02
CA SER A 87 -4.98 -22.10 4.09
C SER A 87 -6.37 -21.54 4.38
N CYS A 88 -7.39 -22.36 4.16
CA CYS A 88 -8.79 -21.97 4.29
C CYS A 88 -9.67 -23.18 4.65
N SER A 89 -10.88 -22.92 5.16
CA SER A 89 -11.87 -23.97 5.37
C SER A 89 -12.55 -24.32 4.04
N THR A 90 -12.92 -25.59 3.89
CA THR A 90 -13.74 -26.05 2.75
C THR A 90 -15.12 -25.37 2.72
N GLU A 91 -15.65 -24.97 3.88
CA GLU A 91 -16.90 -24.21 3.98
C GLU A 91 -16.78 -22.79 3.39
N ASP A 92 -15.58 -22.23 3.38
CA ASP A 92 -15.29 -20.87 2.87
C ASP A 92 -14.86 -20.87 1.39
N ILE A 93 -14.78 -22.04 0.74
CA ILE A 93 -14.12 -22.20 -0.56
C ILE A 93 -14.71 -21.29 -1.65
N THR A 94 -16.01 -20.99 -1.58
CA THR A 94 -16.68 -20.11 -2.55
C THR A 94 -16.21 -18.67 -2.47
N GLU A 95 -15.94 -18.16 -1.27
CA GLU A 95 -15.39 -16.82 -1.04
C GLU A 95 -13.90 -16.79 -1.32
N VAL A 96 -13.17 -17.82 -0.86
CA VAL A 96 -11.73 -17.98 -1.12
C VAL A 96 -11.43 -18.01 -2.62
N ASN A 97 -12.22 -18.75 -3.40
CA ASN A 97 -12.04 -18.81 -4.86
C ASN A 97 -12.24 -17.45 -5.54
N LYS A 98 -13.10 -16.57 -5.01
CA LYS A 98 -13.23 -15.20 -5.52
C LYS A 98 -11.97 -14.39 -5.23
N ILE A 99 -11.46 -14.48 -4.00
CA ILE A 99 -10.23 -13.81 -3.57
C ILE A 99 -9.04 -14.29 -4.42
N CYS A 100 -8.86 -15.60 -4.57
CA CYS A 100 -7.79 -16.20 -5.38
C CYS A 100 -7.90 -15.78 -6.86
N LYS A 101 -9.10 -15.85 -7.44
CA LYS A 101 -9.30 -15.43 -8.83
C LYS A 101 -8.98 -13.95 -9.06
N GLU A 102 -9.33 -13.08 -8.12
CA GLU A 102 -8.94 -11.67 -8.17
C GLU A 102 -7.42 -11.47 -8.00
N LEU A 103 -6.78 -12.20 -7.08
CA LEU A 103 -5.32 -12.16 -6.90
C LEU A 103 -4.56 -12.64 -8.16
N GLU A 104 -5.02 -13.72 -8.78
CA GLU A 104 -4.45 -14.30 -9.99
C GLU A 104 -4.69 -13.40 -11.22
N SER A 105 -5.87 -12.80 -11.36
CA SER A 105 -6.21 -11.99 -12.54
C SER A 105 -5.72 -10.54 -12.46
N ARG A 106 -5.80 -9.90 -11.28
CA ARG A 106 -5.43 -8.50 -11.08
C ARG A 106 -3.95 -8.32 -10.78
N PHE A 107 -3.37 -9.26 -10.04
CA PHE A 107 -2.01 -9.16 -9.52
C PHE A 107 -1.08 -10.29 -9.98
N PHE A 108 -1.53 -11.17 -10.89
CA PHE A 108 -0.78 -12.30 -11.46
C PHE A 108 -0.08 -13.18 -10.41
N PHE A 109 -0.67 -13.27 -9.22
CA PHE A 109 -0.22 -14.23 -8.22
C PHE A 109 -0.49 -15.66 -8.69
N LYS A 110 0.21 -16.60 -8.07
CA LYS A 110 0.01 -18.04 -8.23
C LYS A 110 -0.39 -18.54 -6.86
N CYS A 111 -1.66 -18.87 -6.70
CA CYS A 111 -2.23 -19.31 -5.45
C CYS A 111 -2.30 -20.85 -5.44
N MET A 112 -1.67 -21.46 -4.45
CA MET A 112 -1.76 -22.90 -4.23
C MET A 112 -2.99 -23.19 -3.37
N GLN A 113 -3.91 -24.01 -3.85
CA GLN A 113 -5.09 -24.46 -3.13
C GLN A 113 -5.11 -25.98 -3.02
N HIS A 114 -5.46 -26.49 -1.82
CA HIS A 114 -5.41 -27.93 -1.54
C HIS A 114 -6.38 -28.77 -2.38
N ASP A 115 -7.52 -28.19 -2.80
CA ASP A 115 -8.53 -28.85 -3.61
C ASP A 115 -8.11 -29.05 -5.08
N ARG A 116 -7.21 -28.19 -5.57
CA ARG A 116 -6.72 -28.18 -6.95
C ARG A 116 -5.33 -28.77 -7.13
N ASP A 117 -4.41 -28.43 -6.22
CA ASP A 117 -2.97 -28.54 -6.47
C ASP A 117 -2.30 -29.71 -5.70
N PHE A 118 -3.03 -30.39 -4.80
CA PHE A 118 -2.50 -31.55 -4.09
C PHE A 118 -2.38 -32.79 -4.97
N VAL A 119 -1.29 -33.52 -4.78
CA VAL A 119 -1.06 -34.77 -5.52
C VAL A 119 -1.88 -35.88 -4.88
N ILE A 120 -2.81 -36.43 -5.65
CA ILE A 120 -3.64 -37.58 -5.24
C ILE A 120 -2.73 -38.78 -4.95
N GLY A 121 -2.99 -39.46 -3.83
CA GLY A 121 -2.22 -40.65 -3.41
C GLY A 121 -0.96 -40.35 -2.60
N LYS A 122 -0.60 -39.08 -2.41
CA LYS A 122 0.45 -38.66 -1.49
C LYS A 122 -0.15 -38.37 -0.09
N PRO A 123 0.54 -38.71 1.03
CA PRO A 123 0.06 -38.38 2.36
C PRO A 123 -0.25 -36.88 2.51
N LEU A 124 -1.33 -36.56 3.22
CA LEU A 124 -1.81 -35.19 3.35
C LEU A 124 -0.77 -34.27 3.99
N ASP A 125 -0.11 -34.74 5.05
CA ASP A 125 0.95 -33.99 5.74
C ASP A 125 2.13 -33.70 4.79
N ASP A 126 2.52 -34.67 3.97
CA ASP A 126 3.58 -34.48 2.98
C ASP A 126 3.15 -33.52 1.85
N ASN A 127 1.86 -33.50 1.49
CA ASN A 127 1.32 -32.53 0.54
C ASN A 127 1.40 -31.13 1.13
N ILE A 128 0.86 -30.93 2.34
CA ILE A 128 0.89 -29.65 3.06
C ILE A 128 2.33 -29.14 3.16
N GLN A 129 3.24 -29.93 3.72
CA GLN A 129 4.62 -29.52 3.91
C GLN A 129 5.32 -29.19 2.59
N SER A 130 5.19 -30.05 1.57
CA SER A 130 5.92 -29.86 0.31
C SER A 130 5.38 -28.71 -0.54
N GLU A 131 4.06 -28.47 -0.55
CA GLU A 131 3.47 -27.37 -1.30
C GLU A 131 3.62 -26.03 -0.55
N MET A 132 3.63 -26.06 0.79
CA MET A 132 3.96 -24.92 1.63
C MET A 132 5.42 -24.49 1.46
N ALA A 133 6.36 -25.45 1.44
CA ALA A 133 7.77 -25.18 1.15
C ALA A 133 8.00 -24.60 -0.26
N LYS A 134 7.17 -24.97 -1.25
CA LYS A 134 7.19 -24.42 -2.62
C LYS A 134 6.51 -23.05 -2.73
N SER A 135 5.89 -22.56 -1.67
CA SER A 135 5.21 -21.27 -1.63
C SER A 135 6.10 -20.19 -1.00
N VAL A 136 5.96 -18.95 -1.46
CA VAL A 136 6.72 -17.82 -0.87
C VAL A 136 6.16 -17.45 0.50
N LYS A 137 4.83 -17.40 0.64
CA LYS A 137 4.13 -17.08 1.89
C LYS A 137 2.89 -17.95 2.09
N VAL A 138 2.37 -17.95 3.31
CA VAL A 138 1.09 -18.57 3.66
C VAL A 138 0.06 -17.47 3.90
N LEU A 139 -1.05 -17.54 3.18
CA LEU A 139 -2.25 -16.73 3.44
C LEU A 139 -3.21 -17.59 4.27
N ILE A 140 -3.48 -17.17 5.50
CA ILE A 140 -4.43 -17.83 6.40
C ILE A 140 -5.74 -17.06 6.37
N LEU A 141 -6.81 -17.70 5.88
CA LEU A 141 -8.14 -17.10 5.77
C LEU A 141 -9.05 -17.63 6.90
N MET A 142 -9.16 -16.86 7.97
CA MET A 142 -9.83 -17.25 9.22
C MET A 142 -11.33 -16.92 9.19
N SER A 143 -12.14 -17.90 9.50
CA SER A 143 -13.59 -17.84 9.77
C SER A 143 -13.91 -18.69 11.01
N PRO A 144 -15.15 -18.66 11.54
CA PRO A 144 -15.56 -19.61 12.58
C PRO A 144 -15.30 -21.08 12.19
N ALA A 145 -15.61 -21.44 10.93
CA ALA A 145 -15.39 -22.79 10.39
C ALA A 145 -13.90 -23.14 10.26
N TYR A 146 -13.05 -22.16 9.96
CA TYR A 146 -11.61 -22.34 9.93
C TYR A 146 -11.07 -22.67 11.33
N ILE A 147 -11.48 -21.91 12.35
CA ILE A 147 -10.96 -22.03 13.72
C ILE A 147 -11.36 -23.37 14.36
N THR A 148 -12.54 -23.90 14.02
CA THR A 148 -13.03 -25.20 14.53
C THR A 148 -12.50 -26.40 13.73
N SER A 149 -11.95 -26.18 12.54
CA SER A 149 -11.39 -27.24 11.70
C SER A 149 -10.00 -27.68 12.17
N ARG A 150 -9.90 -28.95 12.60
CA ARG A 150 -8.61 -29.56 13.00
C ARG A 150 -7.57 -29.52 11.89
N TRP A 151 -8.00 -29.67 10.62
CA TRP A 151 -7.10 -29.63 9.47
C TRP A 151 -6.53 -28.23 9.24
N CYS A 152 -7.39 -27.21 9.27
CA CYS A 152 -6.97 -25.81 9.15
C CYS A 152 -6.03 -25.40 10.30
N MET A 153 -6.27 -25.90 11.51
CA MET A 153 -5.36 -25.69 12.64
C MET A 153 -4.01 -26.38 12.45
N SER A 154 -3.98 -27.58 11.87
CA SER A 154 -2.73 -28.28 11.54
C SER A 154 -1.91 -27.53 10.49
N GLU A 155 -2.57 -27.00 9.45
CA GLU A 155 -1.91 -26.16 8.43
C GLU A 155 -1.36 -24.87 9.04
N ALA A 156 -2.13 -24.22 9.92
CA ALA A 156 -1.69 -23.01 10.60
C ALA A 156 -0.52 -23.27 11.55
N ASP A 157 -0.53 -24.38 12.29
CA ASP A 157 0.56 -24.77 13.19
C ASP A 157 1.84 -25.07 12.40
N GLU A 158 1.74 -25.80 11.28
CA GLU A 158 2.88 -26.07 10.40
C GLU A 158 3.44 -24.77 9.80
N ALA A 159 2.57 -23.86 9.36
CA ALA A 159 2.99 -22.54 8.86
C ALA A 159 3.75 -21.75 9.93
N VAL A 160 3.25 -21.76 11.18
CA VAL A 160 3.91 -21.11 12.32
C VAL A 160 5.24 -21.77 12.63
N ARG A 161 5.31 -23.10 12.66
CA ARG A 161 6.56 -23.85 12.87
C ARG A 161 7.61 -23.51 11.80
N LEU A 162 7.21 -23.46 10.53
CA LEU A 162 8.08 -23.09 9.41
C LEU A 162 8.47 -21.61 9.44
N SER A 163 7.63 -20.74 10.03
CA SER A 163 7.97 -19.33 10.22
C SER A 163 9.16 -19.10 11.16
N TYR A 164 9.36 -20.02 12.12
CA TYR A 164 10.50 -20.02 13.05
C TYR A 164 11.67 -20.91 12.59
N SER A 165 11.53 -21.63 11.47
CA SER A 165 12.60 -22.48 10.96
C SER A 165 13.71 -21.63 10.33
N GLU A 166 14.97 -21.90 10.71
CA GLU A 166 16.15 -21.25 10.11
C GLU A 166 16.27 -21.51 8.61
N ARG A 167 15.73 -22.62 8.11
CA ARG A 167 15.84 -23.03 6.70
C ARG A 167 14.79 -22.41 5.80
N GLU A 168 13.55 -22.26 6.28
CA GLU A 168 12.42 -21.86 5.41
C GLU A 168 11.75 -20.54 5.78
N LYS A 169 12.03 -19.94 6.96
CA LYS A 169 11.58 -18.61 7.46
C LYS A 169 10.26 -18.11 6.83
N LEU A 170 9.25 -18.96 6.83
CA LEU A 170 8.04 -18.75 6.04
C LEU A 170 7.19 -17.62 6.63
N LYS A 171 6.65 -16.75 5.78
CA LYS A 171 5.85 -15.61 6.26
C LYS A 171 4.36 -15.90 6.17
N ILE A 172 3.63 -15.44 7.18
CA ILE A 172 2.21 -15.67 7.35
C ILE A 172 1.47 -14.34 7.20
N ILE A 173 0.43 -14.35 6.38
CA ILE A 173 -0.52 -13.24 6.21
C ILE A 173 -1.87 -13.73 6.73
N PRO A 174 -2.27 -13.36 7.96
CA PRO A 174 -3.58 -13.72 8.46
C PRO A 174 -4.64 -12.72 7.98
N VAL A 175 -5.80 -13.23 7.60
CA VAL A 175 -6.99 -12.47 7.20
C VAL A 175 -8.17 -13.02 7.98
N LEU A 176 -8.88 -12.16 8.66
CA LEU A 176 -10.15 -12.48 9.30
C LEU A 176 -11.27 -12.23 8.29
N LEU A 177 -11.85 -13.31 7.74
CA LEU A 177 -13.01 -13.27 6.84
C LEU A 177 -14.30 -12.95 7.59
N ARG A 178 -14.47 -13.59 8.75
CA ARG A 178 -15.62 -13.42 9.64
C ARG A 178 -15.16 -13.51 11.09
N PRO A 179 -15.70 -12.67 11.99
CA PRO A 179 -15.37 -12.76 13.41
C PRO A 179 -15.79 -14.13 13.96
N PRO A 180 -15.08 -14.66 14.97
CA PRO A 180 -15.48 -15.89 15.64
C PRO A 180 -16.83 -15.70 16.36
N ASP A 181 -17.60 -16.79 16.46
CA ASP A 181 -18.89 -16.81 17.17
C ASP A 181 -18.72 -16.52 18.67
N GLU A 182 -19.80 -16.12 19.35
CA GLU A 182 -19.77 -15.83 20.79
C GLU A 182 -19.21 -17.01 21.59
N GLY A 183 -18.09 -16.77 22.29
CA GLY A 183 -17.36 -17.78 23.08
C GLY A 183 -16.18 -18.46 22.36
N LEU A 184 -16.09 -18.35 21.03
CA LEU A 184 -14.95 -18.85 20.27
C LEU A 184 -13.82 -17.80 20.27
N LYS A 185 -12.62 -18.18 20.70
CA LYS A 185 -11.43 -17.31 20.71
C LYS A 185 -10.49 -17.71 19.58
N LEU A 186 -9.76 -16.73 19.04
CA LEU A 186 -8.66 -17.01 18.13
C LEU A 186 -7.62 -17.90 18.82
N PRO A 187 -7.04 -18.88 18.12
CA PRO A 187 -6.00 -19.74 18.67
C PRO A 187 -4.83 -18.89 19.22
N PRO A 188 -4.33 -19.17 20.44
CA PRO A 188 -3.31 -18.34 21.08
C PRO A 188 -2.03 -18.13 20.24
N PHE A 189 -1.66 -19.12 19.42
CA PHE A 189 -0.48 -19.04 18.56
C PHE A 189 -0.65 -18.03 17.40
N LEU A 190 -1.88 -17.71 16.99
CA LEU A 190 -2.18 -16.70 15.97
C LEU A 190 -2.32 -15.28 16.55
N ASN A 191 -2.55 -15.13 17.86
CA ASN A 191 -2.71 -13.81 18.50
C ASN A 191 -1.48 -12.89 18.36
N ARG A 192 -0.31 -13.46 18.07
CA ARG A 192 0.93 -12.71 17.84
C ARG A 192 1.01 -12.08 16.44
N TYR A 193 0.15 -12.48 15.51
CA TYR A 193 0.13 -11.96 14.16
C TYR A 193 -0.95 -10.89 14.02
N ARG A 194 -0.59 -9.77 13.39
CA ARG A 194 -1.56 -8.76 12.97
C ARG A 194 -2.32 -9.29 11.76
N TYR A 195 -3.64 -9.28 11.82
CA TYR A 195 -4.50 -9.76 10.74
C TYR A 195 -5.17 -8.62 9.97
N ILE A 196 -5.56 -8.90 8.73
CA ILE A 196 -6.41 -8.04 7.90
C ILE A 196 -7.87 -8.37 8.21
N ASP A 197 -8.69 -7.38 8.56
CA ASP A 197 -10.11 -7.57 8.83
C ASP A 197 -10.93 -7.34 7.56
N SER A 198 -11.45 -8.40 6.94
CA SER A 198 -12.17 -8.33 5.66
C SER A 198 -13.39 -7.42 5.73
N GLN A 199 -14.04 -7.32 6.90
CA GLN A 199 -15.29 -6.58 7.05
C GLN A 199 -15.06 -5.07 7.08
N LYS A 200 -13.85 -4.65 7.43
CA LYS A 200 -13.44 -3.24 7.46
C LYS A 200 -12.84 -2.76 6.13
N GLU A 201 -12.34 -3.70 5.32
CA GLU A 201 -11.60 -3.40 4.10
C GLU A 201 -12.48 -3.48 2.85
N LYS A 202 -12.47 -2.42 2.04
CA LYS A 202 -13.26 -2.38 0.78
C LYS A 202 -12.64 -3.22 -0.34
N ASP A 203 -11.33 -3.38 -0.32
CA ASP A 203 -10.55 -4.07 -1.36
C ASP A 203 -9.55 -5.01 -0.68
N ILE A 204 -10.05 -6.17 -0.29
CA ILE A 204 -9.28 -7.17 0.45
C ILE A 204 -8.09 -7.69 -0.38
N THR A 205 -8.26 -7.84 -1.70
CA THR A 205 -7.22 -8.37 -2.58
C THR A 205 -6.09 -7.38 -2.76
N ALA A 206 -6.36 -6.06 -2.82
CA ALA A 206 -5.32 -5.05 -2.76
C ALA A 206 -4.58 -5.04 -1.41
N LYS A 207 -5.28 -5.25 -0.28
CA LYS A 207 -4.66 -5.34 1.05
C LYS A 207 -3.77 -6.58 1.21
N ILE A 208 -4.20 -7.72 0.69
CA ILE A 208 -3.39 -8.95 0.65
C ILE A 208 -2.16 -8.74 -0.23
N PHE A 209 -2.33 -8.10 -1.39
CA PHE A 209 -1.20 -7.70 -2.24
C PHE A 209 -0.23 -6.77 -1.50
N GLU A 210 -0.74 -5.75 -0.81
CA GLU A 210 0.05 -4.87 0.05
C GLU A 210 0.82 -5.69 1.09
N ALA A 211 0.15 -6.56 1.84
CA ALA A 211 0.72 -7.36 2.92
C ALA A 211 1.79 -8.33 2.42
N TYR A 212 1.61 -8.89 1.23
CA TYR A 212 2.62 -9.70 0.56
C TYR A 212 3.92 -8.91 0.42
N TYR A 213 3.89 -7.68 -0.09
CA TYR A 213 5.10 -6.87 -0.23
C TYR A 213 5.54 -6.16 1.06
N HIS A 214 4.64 -5.90 2.02
CA HIS A 214 4.98 -5.26 3.29
C HIS A 214 5.63 -6.21 4.29
N SER A 215 5.20 -7.47 4.34
CA SER A 215 5.93 -8.50 5.08
C SER A 215 7.31 -8.71 4.47
N ASP A 216 7.44 -8.62 3.14
CA ASP A 216 8.75 -8.64 2.49
C ASP A 216 9.51 -7.35 2.76
N ALA A 217 8.85 -6.20 2.89
CA ALA A 217 9.51 -4.93 3.16
C ALA A 217 10.23 -4.93 4.52
N VAL A 218 9.57 -5.38 5.59
CA VAL A 218 10.16 -5.47 6.93
C VAL A 218 11.31 -6.49 6.97
N ASP A 219 11.23 -7.59 6.21
CA ASP A 219 12.30 -8.60 6.14
C ASP A 219 13.39 -8.30 5.10
N TYR A 220 13.11 -7.61 3.98
CA TYR A 220 14.11 -7.07 3.05
C TYR A 220 14.97 -6.02 3.74
N ILE A 221 14.38 -5.32 4.71
CA ILE A 221 15.08 -4.41 5.59
C ILE A 221 15.90 -5.19 6.63
N LYS A 222 15.38 -6.29 7.20
CA LYS A 222 16.16 -7.15 8.12
C LYS A 222 17.21 -8.04 7.44
N ILE A 223 17.17 -8.27 6.14
CA ILE A 223 18.01 -9.25 5.43
C ILE A 223 18.83 -8.56 4.31
N GLN A 224 19.29 -7.34 4.53
CA GLN A 224 20.30 -6.72 3.64
C GLN A 224 21.69 -7.28 3.91
N GLY A 225 21.86 -8.57 3.57
CA GLY A 225 23.12 -9.31 3.68
C GLY A 225 23.36 -9.82 5.10
N GLU A 226 22.99 -11.07 5.38
CA GLU A 226 23.36 -11.90 6.56
C GLU A 226 23.26 -11.28 7.98
N GLN A 227 22.85 -10.02 8.16
CA GLN A 227 22.71 -9.32 9.43
C GLN A 227 21.30 -8.74 9.57
N GLU A 228 20.64 -9.07 10.68
CA GLU A 228 19.39 -8.43 11.11
C GLU A 228 19.64 -6.97 11.48
N LEU A 229 19.14 -6.04 10.65
CA LEU A 229 19.22 -4.61 10.92
C LEU A 229 18.28 -4.23 12.09
N THR A 230 18.82 -3.46 13.03
CA THR A 230 18.13 -2.88 14.19
C THR A 230 17.15 -1.79 13.77
N GLU A 231 16.11 -1.51 14.56
CA GLU A 231 15.11 -0.47 14.22
C GLU A 231 15.73 0.91 13.92
N ASP A 232 16.83 1.26 14.60
CA ASP A 232 17.52 2.52 14.39
C ASP A 232 18.24 2.56 13.04
N GLU A 233 18.84 1.44 12.62
CA GLU A 233 19.43 1.32 11.29
C GLU A 233 18.35 1.43 10.20
N ILE A 234 17.15 0.90 10.44
CA ILE A 234 16.00 1.06 9.52
C ILE A 234 15.60 2.53 9.40
N LYS A 235 15.43 3.21 10.53
CA LYS A 235 14.99 4.61 10.57
C LYS A 235 16.01 5.56 9.97
N ASN A 236 17.30 5.17 9.97
CA ASN A 236 18.37 5.94 9.36
C ASN A 236 18.50 5.77 7.84
N GLN A 237 17.73 4.87 7.21
CA GLN A 237 17.74 4.68 5.75
C GLN A 237 17.09 5.84 4.99
N ASN A 238 17.59 6.11 3.79
CA ASN A 238 17.05 7.14 2.91
C ASN A 238 15.64 6.77 2.41
N GLY A 239 14.65 7.59 2.72
CA GLY A 239 13.23 7.34 2.45
C GLY A 239 12.49 6.66 3.60
N ALA A 240 13.15 6.33 4.71
CA ALA A 240 12.50 5.75 5.88
C ALA A 240 11.54 6.76 6.51
N ARG A 241 10.28 6.36 6.68
CA ARG A 241 9.25 7.21 7.27
C ARG A 241 9.43 7.25 8.79
N LEU A 242 9.64 8.46 9.32
CA LEU A 242 9.93 8.69 10.73
C LEU A 242 8.64 8.94 11.52
N LEU A 243 7.78 9.82 10.99
CA LEU A 243 6.52 10.17 11.63
C LEU A 243 5.45 10.48 10.58
N THR A 244 4.20 10.19 10.96
CA THR A 244 3.00 10.50 10.19
C THR A 244 2.01 11.22 11.10
N LYS A 245 1.47 12.33 10.61
CA LYS A 245 0.38 13.03 11.29
C LYS A 245 -0.77 13.30 10.32
N THR A 246 -1.95 12.80 10.66
CA THR A 246 -3.17 12.97 9.86
C THR A 246 -3.86 14.27 10.23
N PHE A 247 -4.41 14.97 9.24
CA PHE A 247 -5.26 16.13 9.50
C PHE A 247 -6.68 15.66 9.80
N ILE A 248 -7.23 16.15 10.90
CA ILE A 248 -8.59 15.87 11.35
C ILE A 248 -9.35 17.19 11.33
N GLN A 249 -10.63 17.12 10.96
CA GLN A 249 -11.50 18.30 10.96
C GLN A 249 -11.79 18.73 12.41
N GLN A 250 -11.32 19.91 12.80
CA GLN A 250 -11.67 20.52 14.09
C GLN A 250 -12.89 21.45 13.98
N ARG A 251 -13.54 21.71 15.12
CA ARG A 251 -14.81 22.45 15.25
C ARG A 251 -14.73 23.84 14.58
N PRO A 252 -15.87 24.42 14.15
CA PRO A 252 -15.87 25.73 13.50
C PRO A 252 -15.31 26.80 14.46
N TYR A 253 -14.16 27.39 14.11
CA TYR A 253 -13.72 28.63 14.71
C TYR A 253 -14.46 29.77 14.01
N SER A 254 -15.08 30.64 14.80
CA SER A 254 -15.95 31.73 14.34
C SER A 254 -15.34 32.49 13.14
N GLU A 255 -16.20 32.79 12.17
CA GLU A 255 -15.98 33.59 10.94
C GLU A 255 -15.08 33.02 9.82
N LYS A 256 -14.20 32.02 10.06
CA LYS A 256 -13.28 31.52 9.01
C LYS A 256 -13.59 30.15 8.38
N GLY A 257 -14.58 29.40 8.88
CA GLY A 257 -14.95 28.08 8.34
C GLY A 257 -14.37 26.92 9.16
N TYR A 258 -14.41 25.70 8.64
CA TYR A 258 -13.82 24.54 9.30
C TYR A 258 -12.30 24.54 9.14
N VAL A 259 -11.55 24.38 10.23
CA VAL A 259 -10.09 24.25 10.19
C VAL A 259 -9.73 22.77 10.21
N PHE A 260 -8.97 22.32 9.22
CA PHE A 260 -8.37 21.00 9.22
C PHE A 260 -7.01 21.11 9.90
N GLU A 261 -6.92 20.64 11.13
CA GLU A 261 -5.69 20.70 11.91
C GLU A 261 -5.17 19.28 12.14
N THR A 262 -3.86 19.18 12.27
CA THR A 262 -3.22 17.95 12.74
C THR A 262 -3.12 17.95 14.26
N GLU A 263 -3.09 16.76 14.86
CA GLU A 263 -2.63 16.63 16.24
C GLU A 263 -1.23 17.24 16.40
N GLN A 264 -1.01 17.91 17.53
CA GLN A 264 0.30 18.39 17.90
C GLN A 264 1.26 17.22 18.15
N LEU A 265 2.55 17.48 17.99
CA LEU A 265 3.57 16.52 18.37
C LEU A 265 3.49 16.24 19.88
N THR A 266 3.44 14.96 20.23
CA THR A 266 3.58 14.48 21.61
C THR A 266 4.98 14.78 22.14
N LEU A 267 5.15 14.76 23.47
CA LEU A 267 6.47 14.98 24.09
C LEU A 267 7.53 14.02 23.54
N ASN A 268 7.21 12.73 23.44
CA ASN A 268 8.12 11.70 22.93
C ASN A 268 8.48 11.93 21.46
N GLU A 269 7.53 12.32 20.61
CA GLU A 269 7.79 12.62 19.20
C GLU A 269 8.67 13.88 19.05
N ARG A 270 8.45 14.91 19.87
CA ARG A 270 9.30 16.12 19.86
C ARG A 270 10.72 15.79 20.28
N GLU A 271 10.88 15.01 21.35
CA GLU A 271 12.19 14.59 21.83
C GLU A 271 12.92 13.74 20.79
N TYR A 272 12.22 12.78 20.18
CA TYR A 272 12.75 11.98 19.08
C TYR A 272 13.25 12.83 17.90
N LEU A 273 12.46 13.80 17.44
CA LEU A 273 12.85 14.69 16.35
C LEU A 273 14.02 15.60 16.73
N LYS A 274 14.05 16.11 17.97
CA LYS A 274 15.16 16.92 18.48
C LYS A 274 16.47 16.12 18.58
N ASN A 275 16.38 14.84 18.95
CA ASN A 275 17.53 13.94 18.99
C ASN A 275 18.13 13.71 17.60
N LEU A 276 17.34 13.80 16.52
CA LEU A 276 17.85 13.78 15.15
C LEU A 276 18.52 15.10 14.76
N HIS A 277 17.84 16.22 15.00
CA HIS A 277 18.37 17.57 14.81
C HIS A 277 17.46 18.59 15.51
N GLU A 278 18.02 19.63 16.13
CA GLU A 278 17.24 20.63 16.88
C GLU A 278 16.14 21.30 16.02
N LYS A 279 16.44 21.57 14.74
CA LYS A 279 15.54 22.22 13.77
C LYS A 279 14.48 21.30 13.16
N CYS A 280 14.48 19.99 13.43
CA CYS A 280 13.49 19.06 12.86
C CYS A 280 12.06 19.42 13.32
N VAL A 281 11.90 19.85 14.57
CA VAL A 281 10.59 20.27 15.10
C VAL A 281 10.13 21.55 14.41
N ASP A 282 11.01 22.53 14.25
CA ASP A 282 10.69 23.79 13.56
C ASP A 282 10.31 23.55 12.09
N GLN A 283 11.04 22.67 11.40
CA GLN A 283 10.73 22.24 10.03
C GLN A 283 9.32 21.65 9.95
N PHE A 284 8.97 20.77 10.89
CA PHE A 284 7.67 20.11 10.93
C PHE A 284 6.55 21.11 11.22
N GLU A 285 6.70 21.97 12.23
CA GLU A 285 5.69 22.96 12.60
C GLU A 285 5.47 24.00 11.49
N ALA A 286 6.55 24.45 10.82
CA ALA A 286 6.45 25.32 9.66
C ALA A 286 5.68 24.66 8.51
N ALA A 287 5.93 23.37 8.25
CA ALA A 287 5.21 22.62 7.23
C ALA A 287 3.72 22.46 7.56
N VAL A 288 3.40 22.13 8.81
CA VAL A 288 2.02 22.03 9.30
C VAL A 288 1.28 23.35 9.17
N SER A 289 1.88 24.46 9.60
CA SER A 289 1.28 25.80 9.49
C SER A 289 1.00 26.16 8.03
N LEU A 290 1.97 25.95 7.13
CA LEU A 290 1.82 26.22 5.70
C LEU A 290 0.68 25.41 5.07
N VAL A 291 0.59 24.12 5.37
CA VAL A 291 -0.48 23.26 4.84
C VAL A 291 -1.83 23.68 5.40
N THR A 292 -1.93 23.91 6.71
CA THR A 292 -3.18 24.25 7.41
C THR A 292 -3.78 25.56 6.89
N ASP A 293 -2.94 26.57 6.64
CA ASP A 293 -3.38 27.88 6.13
C ASP A 293 -3.74 27.87 4.64
N HIS A 294 -3.47 26.78 3.92
CA HIS A 294 -3.73 26.70 2.49
C HIS A 294 -5.24 26.60 2.17
N LYS A 295 -5.66 27.24 1.07
CA LYS A 295 -7.06 27.26 0.61
C LYS A 295 -7.68 25.86 0.44
N LEU A 296 -6.88 24.88 0.01
CA LEU A 296 -7.33 23.48 -0.10
C LEU A 296 -7.86 22.95 1.24
N MET A 297 -7.15 23.23 2.34
CA MET A 297 -7.51 22.72 3.66
C MET A 297 -8.76 23.42 4.20
N ARG A 298 -8.91 24.73 3.96
CA ARG A 298 -10.11 25.49 4.32
C ARG A 298 -11.40 24.96 3.66
N TYR A 299 -11.28 24.47 2.43
CA TYR A 299 -12.42 23.95 1.64
C TYR A 299 -12.39 22.43 1.47
N TYR A 300 -11.60 21.71 2.29
CA TYR A 300 -11.30 20.30 2.05
C TYR A 300 -12.56 19.42 1.98
N LYS A 301 -13.57 19.68 2.83
CA LYS A 301 -14.84 18.95 2.83
C LYS A 301 -15.60 19.01 1.50
N ILE A 302 -15.51 20.14 0.77
CA ILE A 302 -16.12 20.29 -0.57
C ILE A 302 -15.43 19.35 -1.55
N PHE A 303 -14.12 19.19 -1.42
CA PHE A 303 -13.31 18.33 -2.28
C PHE A 303 -13.36 16.85 -1.91
N THR A 304 -13.62 16.51 -0.65
CA THR A 304 -13.69 15.12 -0.16
C THR A 304 -15.06 14.49 -0.38
N MET A 305 -16.13 15.26 -0.22
CA MET A 305 -17.49 14.72 -0.29
C MET A 305 -18.05 14.86 -1.69
N ALA A 306 -17.90 13.80 -2.49
CA ALA A 306 -18.41 13.73 -3.86
C ALA A 306 -19.89 14.15 -3.99
N ILE A 307 -20.69 13.89 -2.95
CA ILE A 307 -22.11 14.29 -2.88
C ILE A 307 -22.26 15.80 -3.10
N PHE A 308 -21.47 16.65 -2.45
CA PHE A 308 -21.61 18.10 -2.63
C PHE A 308 -21.25 18.54 -4.04
N THR A 309 -20.21 17.94 -4.63
CA THR A 309 -19.82 18.22 -6.03
C THR A 309 -20.92 17.82 -7.00
N HIS A 310 -21.49 16.63 -6.84
CA HIS A 310 -22.56 16.12 -7.71
C HIS A 310 -23.89 16.87 -7.53
N VAL A 311 -24.24 17.24 -6.30
CA VAL A 311 -25.42 18.06 -6.01
C VAL A 311 -25.29 19.44 -6.65
N ALA A 312 -24.13 20.11 -6.50
CA ALA A 312 -23.87 21.38 -7.15
C ALA A 312 -23.92 21.26 -8.68
N ALA A 313 -23.25 20.26 -9.25
CA ALA A 313 -23.26 19.99 -10.68
C ALA A 313 -24.68 19.76 -11.21
N PHE A 314 -25.50 19.01 -10.47
CA PHE A 314 -26.91 18.79 -10.81
C PHE A 314 -27.69 20.10 -10.84
N PHE A 315 -27.60 20.93 -9.80
CA PHE A 315 -28.31 22.22 -9.76
C PHE A 315 -27.88 23.14 -10.90
N PHE A 316 -26.58 23.30 -11.17
CA PHE A 316 -26.10 24.13 -12.28
C PHE A 316 -26.50 23.57 -13.66
N SER A 317 -26.51 22.24 -13.83
CA SER A 317 -26.99 21.62 -15.07
C SER A 317 -28.50 21.82 -15.27
N ALA A 318 -29.29 21.72 -14.20
CA ALA A 318 -30.73 21.92 -14.24
C ALA A 318 -31.10 23.38 -14.53
N THR A 319 -30.36 24.34 -13.94
CA THR A 319 -30.57 25.76 -14.24
C THR A 319 -30.20 26.10 -15.68
N PHE A 320 -29.13 25.51 -16.23
CA PHE A 320 -28.80 25.63 -17.65
C PHE A 320 -29.95 25.13 -18.55
N VAL A 321 -30.48 23.92 -18.32
CA VAL A 321 -31.61 23.38 -19.10
C VAL A 321 -32.85 24.27 -19.00
N SER A 322 -33.18 24.73 -17.79
CA SER A 322 -34.35 25.59 -17.55
C SER A 322 -34.22 26.97 -18.22
N SER A 323 -33.02 27.55 -18.22
CA SER A 323 -32.78 28.87 -18.82
C SER A 323 -32.87 28.84 -20.34
N VAL A 324 -32.29 27.81 -20.99
CA VAL A 324 -32.41 27.59 -22.44
C VAL A 324 -33.88 27.37 -22.84
N SER A 325 -34.60 26.56 -22.07
CA SER A 325 -36.04 26.30 -22.30
C SER A 325 -36.88 27.58 -22.16
N THR A 326 -36.60 28.39 -21.14
CA THR A 326 -37.30 29.67 -20.90
C THR A 326 -37.00 30.68 -22.01
N LEU A 327 -35.74 30.80 -22.43
CA LEU A 327 -35.31 31.66 -23.55
C LEU A 327 -35.98 31.26 -24.87
N TYR A 328 -36.13 29.97 -25.13
CA TYR A 328 -36.86 29.49 -26.31
C TYR A 328 -38.35 29.88 -26.25
N MET A 329 -39.02 29.63 -25.11
CA MET A 329 -40.43 29.95 -24.95
C MET A 329 -40.71 31.45 -25.09
N THR A 330 -39.86 32.31 -24.54
CA THR A 330 -40.00 33.77 -24.70
C THR A 330 -39.77 34.19 -26.16
N SER A 331 -38.81 33.57 -26.86
CA SER A 331 -38.53 33.85 -28.27
C SER A 331 -39.72 33.52 -29.19
N VAL A 332 -40.37 32.38 -28.95
CA VAL A 332 -41.58 31.96 -29.68
C VAL A 332 -42.74 32.94 -29.44
N LEU A 333 -42.90 33.45 -28.22
CA LEU A 333 -43.97 34.41 -27.89
C LEU A 333 -43.75 35.79 -28.52
N ILE A 334 -42.49 36.22 -28.64
CA ILE A 334 -42.13 37.55 -29.19
C ILE A 334 -42.17 37.55 -30.72
N VAL A 335 -41.60 36.52 -31.36
CA VAL A 335 -41.47 36.47 -32.82
C VAL A 335 -42.65 35.70 -33.42
N ARG A 336 -43.77 36.41 -33.62
CA ARG A 336 -45.01 35.82 -34.16
C ARG A 336 -44.95 35.39 -35.64
N ASN A 337 -43.92 35.81 -36.40
CA ASN A 337 -43.89 35.71 -37.88
C ASN A 337 -42.68 34.94 -38.46
N PHE A 338 -42.02 34.06 -37.71
CA PHE A 338 -40.94 33.22 -38.26
C PHE A 338 -41.44 31.80 -38.58
N GLU A 339 -41.27 31.35 -39.83
CA GLU A 339 -41.85 30.10 -40.35
C GLU A 339 -41.11 28.81 -39.93
N SER A 340 -40.01 28.87 -39.18
CA SER A 340 -39.22 27.67 -38.87
C SER A 340 -38.53 27.70 -37.50
N PHE A 341 -39.29 27.67 -36.41
CA PHE A 341 -38.72 27.32 -35.11
C PHE A 341 -38.49 25.80 -35.01
N PRO A 342 -37.36 25.35 -34.43
CA PRO A 342 -37.21 23.93 -34.06
C PRO A 342 -38.33 23.52 -33.13
N SER A 343 -38.70 22.24 -33.11
CA SER A 343 -39.73 21.76 -32.19
C SER A 343 -39.27 21.89 -30.74
N PHE A 344 -40.21 22.08 -29.81
CA PHE A 344 -39.89 22.10 -28.38
C PHE A 344 -39.11 20.85 -27.95
N GLY A 345 -39.44 19.68 -28.51
CA GLY A 345 -38.74 18.43 -28.23
C GLY A 345 -37.27 18.45 -28.65
N GLU A 346 -36.95 19.04 -29.81
CA GLU A 346 -35.56 19.19 -30.28
C GLU A 346 -34.76 20.13 -29.39
N VAL A 347 -35.34 21.28 -29.00
CA VAL A 347 -34.66 22.24 -28.11
C VAL A 347 -34.45 21.66 -26.71
N LEU A 348 -35.45 20.93 -26.20
CA LEU A 348 -35.33 20.23 -24.92
C LEU A 348 -34.24 19.16 -25.00
N ALA A 349 -34.18 18.36 -26.07
CA ALA A 349 -33.14 17.34 -26.24
C ALA A 349 -31.73 17.95 -26.29
N ILE A 350 -31.53 19.03 -27.05
CA ILE A 350 -30.25 19.74 -27.16
C ILE A 350 -29.85 20.34 -25.80
N SER A 351 -30.79 20.99 -25.09
CA SER A 351 -30.51 21.61 -23.80
C SER A 351 -30.18 20.56 -22.72
N VAL A 352 -30.88 19.43 -22.68
CA VAL A 352 -30.57 18.30 -21.78
C VAL A 352 -29.18 17.73 -22.08
N PHE A 353 -28.85 17.51 -23.36
CA PHE A 353 -27.51 17.08 -23.76
C PHE A 353 -26.43 18.07 -23.29
N GLY A 354 -26.64 19.36 -23.52
CA GLY A 354 -25.75 20.43 -23.03
C GLY A 354 -25.62 20.44 -21.49
N GLY A 355 -26.71 20.22 -20.76
CA GLY A 355 -26.72 20.08 -19.31
C GLY A 355 -25.90 18.88 -18.83
N CYS A 356 -26.03 17.72 -19.49
CA CYS A 356 -25.22 16.53 -19.20
C CYS A 356 -23.73 16.78 -19.46
N CYS A 357 -23.38 17.42 -20.58
CA CYS A 357 -22.00 17.80 -20.86
C CYS A 357 -21.46 18.77 -19.80
N PHE A 358 -22.22 19.79 -19.42
CA PHE A 358 -21.86 20.73 -18.37
C PHE A 358 -21.61 20.02 -17.04
N TYR A 359 -22.48 19.08 -16.65
CA TYR A 359 -22.32 18.29 -15.44
C TYR A 359 -20.98 17.56 -15.41
N ILE A 360 -20.63 16.86 -16.50
CA ILE A 360 -19.37 16.12 -16.61
C ILE A 360 -18.18 17.08 -16.53
N VAL A 361 -18.21 18.19 -17.29
CA VAL A 361 -17.16 19.20 -17.28
C VAL A 361 -16.99 19.83 -15.91
N PHE A 362 -18.09 20.10 -15.19
CA PHE A 362 -18.05 20.66 -13.84
C PHE A 362 -17.39 19.69 -12.85
N VAL A 363 -17.82 18.42 -12.83
CA VAL A 363 -17.25 17.41 -11.92
C VAL A 363 -15.76 17.20 -12.21
N VAL A 364 -15.39 17.03 -13.48
CA VAL A 364 -13.97 16.87 -13.88
C VAL A 364 -13.17 18.14 -13.56
N GLY A 365 -13.75 19.32 -13.77
CA GLY A 365 -13.13 20.61 -13.46
C GLY A 365 -12.80 20.76 -11.99
N ILE A 366 -13.70 20.36 -11.09
CA ILE A 366 -13.45 20.36 -9.63
C ILE A 366 -12.33 19.38 -9.25
N LEU A 367 -12.28 18.18 -9.86
CA LEU A 367 -11.19 17.22 -9.63
C LEU A 367 -9.83 17.77 -10.10
N PHE A 368 -9.79 18.43 -11.26
CA PHE A 368 -8.58 19.05 -11.79
C PHE A 368 -8.14 20.22 -10.91
N PHE A 369 -9.07 21.05 -10.46
CA PHE A 369 -8.80 22.17 -9.55
C PHE A 369 -8.23 21.69 -8.21
N ARG A 370 -8.81 20.63 -7.63
CA ARG A 370 -8.27 19.98 -6.41
C ARG A 370 -6.83 19.53 -6.62
N ARG A 371 -6.57 18.78 -7.70
CA ARG A 371 -5.23 18.29 -8.03
C ARG A 371 -4.24 19.44 -8.21
N GLY A 372 -4.65 20.53 -8.87
CA GLY A 372 -3.83 21.73 -9.02
C GLY A 372 -3.45 22.35 -7.67
N MET A 373 -4.37 22.41 -6.72
CA MET A 373 -4.10 22.89 -5.37
C MET A 373 -3.19 21.96 -4.56
N THR A 374 -3.35 20.63 -4.66
CA THR A 374 -2.41 19.67 -4.04
C THR A 374 -0.99 19.90 -4.56
N VAL A 375 -0.83 20.04 -5.87
CA VAL A 375 0.48 20.33 -6.50
C VAL A 375 1.04 21.67 -6.01
N HIS A 376 0.18 22.67 -5.81
CA HIS A 376 0.58 23.96 -5.26
C HIS A 376 1.11 23.84 -3.82
N ILE A 377 0.40 23.12 -2.93
CA ILE A 377 0.89 22.85 -1.57
C ILE A 377 2.28 22.20 -1.60
N ARG A 378 2.45 21.14 -2.40
CA ARG A 378 3.74 20.44 -2.47
C ARG A 378 4.87 21.35 -2.98
N LYS A 379 4.57 22.21 -3.95
CA LYS A 379 5.52 23.21 -4.47
C LYS A 379 5.89 24.25 -3.41
N GLU A 380 4.93 24.76 -2.66
CA GLU A 380 5.17 25.74 -1.58
C GLU A 380 5.89 25.11 -0.39
N LEU A 381 5.57 23.86 -0.02
CA LEU A 381 6.32 23.10 0.98
C LEU A 381 7.80 22.98 0.60
N TRP A 382 8.11 22.76 -0.68
CA TRP A 382 9.50 22.68 -1.12
C TRP A 382 10.20 24.02 -0.96
N LYS A 383 9.61 25.07 -1.55
CA LYS A 383 10.18 26.43 -1.61
C LYS A 383 10.33 27.11 -0.24
N SER A 384 9.36 26.90 0.64
CA SER A 384 9.25 27.66 1.89
C SER A 384 9.79 26.89 3.09
N VAL A 385 9.78 25.55 3.02
CA VAL A 385 10.19 24.68 4.12
C VAL A 385 11.37 23.81 3.70
N ASN A 386 11.18 22.74 2.91
CA ASN A 386 12.21 21.72 2.76
C ASN A 386 13.56 22.28 2.32
N ILE A 387 13.61 23.15 1.31
CA ILE A 387 14.87 23.74 0.81
C ILE A 387 15.71 24.43 1.91
N LYS A 388 15.06 24.96 2.96
CA LYS A 388 15.74 25.68 4.05
C LYS A 388 16.29 24.76 5.15
N TYR A 389 15.67 23.60 5.34
CA TYR A 389 15.96 22.74 6.50
C TYR A 389 16.67 21.44 6.11
N PHE A 390 16.33 20.84 4.96
CA PHE A 390 16.63 19.44 4.69
C PHE A 390 18.12 19.10 4.62
N ARG A 391 18.99 20.06 4.28
CA ARG A 391 20.44 19.84 4.27
C ARG A 391 21.00 19.63 5.67
N GLU A 392 20.52 20.40 6.64
CA GLU A 392 20.95 20.32 8.04
C GLU A 392 20.23 19.18 8.77
N THR A 393 18.90 19.10 8.62
CA THR A 393 18.08 18.10 9.31
C THR A 393 18.23 16.71 8.72
N LYS A 394 18.65 16.61 7.45
CA LYS A 394 18.65 15.38 6.64
C LYS A 394 17.28 14.71 6.65
N CYS A 395 16.23 15.54 6.67
CA CYS A 395 14.84 15.14 6.72
C CYS A 395 14.03 15.94 5.70
N LEU A 396 13.05 15.27 5.09
CA LEU A 396 12.12 15.88 4.15
C LEU A 396 10.69 15.72 4.68
N VAL A 397 9.87 16.74 4.42
CA VAL A 397 8.45 16.75 4.79
C VAL A 397 7.59 16.76 3.54
N ASP A 398 6.62 15.85 3.41
CA ASP A 398 5.71 15.81 2.27
C ASP A 398 4.24 15.73 2.70
N TYR A 399 3.37 16.28 1.85
CA TYR A 399 1.93 16.26 1.99
C TYR A 399 1.33 15.12 1.16
N ASN A 400 0.74 14.16 1.86
CA ASN A 400 0.07 13.03 1.26
C ASN A 400 -1.45 13.20 1.26
N ASP A 401 -2.05 13.11 0.07
CA ASP A 401 -3.49 13.15 -0.13
C ASP A 401 -4.02 11.88 -0.82
N THR A 402 -3.25 10.79 -0.77
CA THR A 402 -3.63 9.49 -1.36
C THR A 402 -4.96 8.99 -0.77
N SER A 403 -5.16 9.16 0.55
CA SER A 403 -6.47 9.02 1.17
C SER A 403 -7.19 10.37 1.14
N VAL A 404 -8.24 10.47 0.32
CA VAL A 404 -9.05 11.70 0.18
C VAL A 404 -9.77 12.08 1.49
N ARG A 405 -9.92 11.12 2.40
CA ARG A 405 -10.58 11.33 3.70
C ARG A 405 -9.61 11.65 4.83
N GLU A 406 -8.36 11.24 4.68
CA GLU A 406 -7.32 11.33 5.72
C GLU A 406 -6.03 11.85 5.08
N PRO A 407 -6.00 13.13 4.69
CA PRO A 407 -4.74 13.73 4.27
C PRO A 407 -3.78 13.72 5.45
N ALA A 408 -2.49 13.56 5.15
CA ALA A 408 -1.47 13.45 6.16
C ALA A 408 -0.21 14.20 5.75
N ILE A 409 0.56 14.60 6.75
CA ILE A 409 1.92 15.10 6.58
C ILE A 409 2.89 14.03 7.06
N PHE A 410 3.90 13.76 6.26
CA PHE A 410 4.94 12.77 6.54
C PHE A 410 6.27 13.46 6.71
N ILE A 411 7.06 13.02 7.67
CA ILE A 411 8.48 13.32 7.75
C ILE A 411 9.26 12.03 7.57
N PHE A 412 10.26 12.07 6.71
CA PHE A 412 11.10 10.93 6.39
C PHE A 412 12.57 11.34 6.33
N ARG A 413 13.44 10.37 6.64
CA ARG A 413 14.88 10.55 6.61
C ARG A 413 15.37 10.60 5.18
N TYR A 414 16.23 11.58 4.85
CA TYR A 414 16.93 11.62 3.58
C TYR A 414 18.24 12.40 3.69
N ASP A 415 19.35 11.68 3.77
CA ASP A 415 20.70 12.22 3.67
C ASP A 415 21.17 12.24 2.20
N THR A 416 21.31 13.45 1.65
CA THR A 416 21.77 13.66 0.27
C THR A 416 23.28 13.68 0.13
N THR A 417 24.05 13.73 1.21
CA THR A 417 25.52 13.88 1.14
C THR A 417 26.19 12.80 0.29
N PRO A 418 25.89 11.49 0.46
CA PRO A 418 26.47 10.44 -0.39
C PRO A 418 26.06 10.59 -1.87
N CYS A 419 24.83 11.08 -2.12
CA CYS A 419 24.38 11.34 -3.48
C CYS A 419 25.15 12.49 -4.13
N GLN A 420 25.44 13.55 -3.36
CA GLN A 420 26.19 14.72 -3.83
C GLN A 420 27.65 14.34 -4.12
N GLU A 421 28.31 13.60 -3.24
CA GLU A 421 29.68 13.11 -3.45
C GLU A 421 29.78 12.27 -4.73
N TYR A 422 28.83 11.35 -4.95
CA TYR A 422 28.78 10.55 -6.16
C TYR A 422 28.55 11.41 -7.42
N LEU A 423 27.67 12.41 -7.36
CA LEU A 423 27.41 13.30 -8.48
C LEU A 423 28.60 14.20 -8.78
N ASN A 424 29.35 14.66 -7.78
CA ASN A 424 30.56 15.44 -7.98
C ASN A 424 31.55 14.66 -8.85
N VAL A 425 31.78 13.37 -8.55
CA VAL A 425 32.66 12.50 -9.34
C VAL A 425 32.14 12.33 -10.78
N LEU A 426 30.84 12.07 -10.96
CA LEU A 426 30.27 11.94 -12.30
C LEU A 426 30.36 13.22 -13.13
N ILE A 427 30.13 14.37 -12.48
CA ILE A 427 30.20 15.68 -13.11
C ILE A 427 31.64 16.01 -13.48
N GLU A 428 32.60 15.78 -12.59
CA GLU A 428 34.03 15.97 -12.84
C GLU A 428 34.50 15.17 -14.05
N GLN A 429 34.08 13.89 -14.14
CA GLN A 429 34.40 13.03 -15.29
C GLN A 429 33.82 13.55 -16.61
N LYS A 430 32.61 14.12 -16.58
CA LYS A 430 31.95 14.63 -17.78
C LYS A 430 32.42 16.04 -18.18
N TYR A 431 32.72 16.88 -17.20
CA TYR A 431 33.03 18.30 -17.33
C TYR A 431 34.38 18.61 -16.67
N PHE A 432 35.44 17.99 -17.17
CA PHE A 432 36.81 18.07 -16.63
C PHE A 432 37.42 19.49 -16.57
N TYR A 433 36.77 20.48 -17.20
CA TYR A 433 37.20 21.88 -17.23
C TYR A 433 36.59 22.75 -16.12
N LEU A 434 35.62 22.22 -15.35
CA LEU A 434 35.03 22.93 -14.23
C LEU A 434 35.94 22.86 -13.01
N ASP A 435 35.92 23.92 -12.20
CA ASP A 435 36.57 23.91 -10.89
C ASP A 435 35.70 23.17 -9.84
N GLU A 436 36.30 22.82 -8.71
CA GLU A 436 35.65 22.02 -7.67
C GLU A 436 34.39 22.70 -7.11
N GLU A 437 34.38 24.04 -7.04
CA GLU A 437 33.25 24.82 -6.52
C GLU A 437 32.07 24.82 -7.51
N ALA A 438 32.33 24.98 -8.80
CA ALA A 438 31.30 24.88 -9.83
C ALA A 438 30.72 23.46 -9.92
N ILE A 439 31.56 22.43 -9.73
CA ILE A 439 31.12 21.02 -9.69
C ILE A 439 30.14 20.81 -8.52
N LYS A 440 30.52 21.23 -7.30
CA LYS A 440 29.66 21.13 -6.11
C LYS A 440 28.35 21.88 -6.29
N THR A 441 28.42 23.13 -6.74
CA THR A 441 27.23 23.96 -7.00
C THR A 441 26.29 23.30 -7.99
N MET A 442 26.83 22.75 -9.10
CA MET A 442 26.01 22.07 -10.10
C MET A 442 25.40 20.77 -9.55
N ALA A 443 26.12 19.99 -8.75
CA ALA A 443 25.58 18.78 -8.12
C ALA A 443 24.42 19.11 -7.16
N GLU A 444 24.57 20.15 -6.35
CA GLU A 444 23.52 20.64 -5.45
C GLU A 444 22.28 21.09 -6.20
N GLU A 445 22.46 21.89 -7.26
CA GLU A 445 21.35 22.37 -8.08
C GLU A 445 20.57 21.20 -8.73
N GLN A 446 21.28 20.18 -9.21
CA GLN A 446 20.66 18.97 -9.78
C GLN A 446 19.85 18.19 -8.73
N ILE A 447 20.39 18.04 -7.52
CA ILE A 447 19.70 17.41 -6.38
C ILE A 447 18.44 18.19 -6.03
N ASP A 448 18.54 19.50 -5.91
CA ASP A 448 17.43 20.36 -5.50
C ASP A 448 16.31 20.37 -6.53
N ASN A 449 16.67 20.50 -7.80
CA ASN A 449 15.73 20.44 -8.90
C ASN A 449 15.02 19.09 -8.94
N LYS A 450 15.75 17.99 -8.69
CA LYS A 450 15.15 16.66 -8.72
C LYS A 450 14.25 16.40 -7.53
N LEU A 451 14.65 16.76 -6.32
CA LEU A 451 13.81 16.61 -5.13
C LEU A 451 12.57 17.50 -5.20
N SER A 452 12.70 18.73 -5.69
CA SER A 452 11.59 19.63 -6.00
C SER A 452 10.59 18.99 -6.98
N GLU A 453 11.10 18.36 -8.04
CA GLU A 453 10.29 17.63 -9.01
C GLU A 453 9.55 16.46 -8.36
N LEU A 454 10.26 15.61 -7.61
CA LEU A 454 9.71 14.43 -6.94
C LEU A 454 8.63 14.82 -5.92
N GLN A 455 8.86 15.88 -5.15
CA GLN A 455 7.88 16.43 -4.22
C GLN A 455 6.66 16.98 -4.97
N ARG A 456 6.85 17.82 -5.99
CA ARG A 456 5.74 18.36 -6.79
C ARG A 456 4.85 17.25 -7.37
N LEU A 457 5.46 16.15 -7.81
CA LEU A 457 4.75 14.99 -8.36
C LEU A 457 4.14 14.07 -7.29
N GLY A 458 4.50 14.22 -6.02
CA GLY A 458 4.07 13.35 -4.92
C GLY A 458 4.75 11.98 -4.89
N VAL A 459 5.89 11.85 -5.55
CA VAL A 459 6.64 10.59 -5.61
C VAL A 459 7.28 10.29 -4.25
N LEU A 460 7.66 11.33 -3.49
CA LEU A 460 8.23 11.17 -2.15
C LEU A 460 7.20 10.62 -1.15
N ALA A 461 5.97 11.15 -1.16
CA ALA A 461 4.85 10.59 -0.39
C ALA A 461 4.52 9.13 -0.77
N ASP A 462 4.69 8.76 -2.04
CA ASP A 462 4.42 7.43 -2.58
C ASP A 462 5.73 6.67 -2.89
N TRP A 463 6.65 6.67 -1.92
CA TRP A 463 7.97 6.06 -2.00
C TRP A 463 7.97 4.62 -2.54
N PHE A 464 6.90 3.87 -2.28
CA PHE A 464 6.74 2.48 -2.70
C PHE A 464 6.65 2.32 -4.22
N ARG A 465 6.24 3.35 -4.96
CA ARG A 465 6.19 3.32 -6.43
C ARG A 465 7.55 3.41 -7.10
N LEU A 466 8.60 3.77 -6.37
CA LEU A 466 9.94 3.79 -6.92
C LEU A 466 10.39 2.36 -7.31
N PRO A 467 11.17 2.21 -8.39
CA PRO A 467 11.77 0.94 -8.76
C PRO A 467 12.62 0.36 -7.62
N VAL A 468 12.68 -0.97 -7.52
CA VAL A 468 13.54 -1.70 -6.58
C VAL A 468 14.77 -2.20 -7.33
N TYR A 469 15.94 -2.15 -6.69
CA TYR A 469 17.20 -2.66 -7.25
C TYR A 469 17.74 -3.83 -6.44
N ASP A 470 18.53 -4.68 -7.10
CA ASP A 470 19.15 -5.86 -6.46
C ASP A 470 20.16 -5.45 -5.36
N TYR A 471 20.86 -4.34 -5.57
CA TYR A 471 21.79 -3.74 -4.62
C TYR A 471 21.20 -2.46 -3.99
N ASN A 472 21.61 -2.15 -2.75
CA ASN A 472 21.14 -0.94 -2.06
C ASN A 472 22.15 0.22 -2.19
N ARG A 473 21.89 1.17 -3.09
CA ARG A 473 22.72 2.37 -3.20
C ARG A 473 22.35 3.38 -2.12
N HIS A 474 23.35 3.90 -1.41
CA HIS A 474 23.20 4.92 -0.35
C HIS A 474 22.09 4.59 0.66
N HIS A 475 22.03 3.32 1.06
CA HIS A 475 21.14 2.82 2.12
C HIS A 475 19.69 3.31 2.00
N THR A 476 19.14 3.23 0.79
CA THR A 476 17.71 3.53 0.57
C THR A 476 16.81 2.51 1.23
N TRP A 477 15.71 3.00 1.79
CA TRP A 477 14.66 2.19 2.35
C TRP A 477 14.06 1.32 1.26
N LEU A 478 14.01 0.00 1.52
CA LEU A 478 13.52 -1.02 0.58
C LEU A 478 14.30 -1.15 -0.74
N ARG A 479 15.60 -0.78 -0.74
CA ARG A 479 16.44 -0.77 -1.95
C ARG A 479 15.79 -0.03 -3.11
N LYS A 480 15.00 0.99 -2.78
CA LYS A 480 14.34 1.82 -3.77
C LYS A 480 15.38 2.62 -4.53
N GLN A 481 15.01 3.02 -5.74
CA GLN A 481 15.89 3.85 -6.56
C GLN A 481 16.37 5.07 -5.78
N CYS A 482 17.69 5.20 -5.66
CA CYS A 482 18.34 6.32 -5.00
C CYS A 482 18.29 7.57 -5.87
N LEU A 483 18.30 8.77 -5.27
CA LEU A 483 18.26 10.05 -5.99
C LEU A 483 19.38 10.15 -7.04
N CYS A 484 20.60 9.76 -6.69
CA CYS A 484 21.72 9.82 -7.62
C CYS A 484 21.55 8.88 -8.82
N GLN A 485 20.89 7.73 -8.68
CA GLN A 485 20.59 6.84 -9.81
C GLN A 485 19.58 7.46 -10.77
N MET A 486 18.64 8.27 -10.25
CA MET A 486 17.71 9.01 -11.10
C MET A 486 18.41 10.10 -11.90
N LEU A 487 19.42 10.74 -11.29
CA LEU A 487 20.19 11.83 -11.89
C LEU A 487 21.27 11.33 -12.84
N GLU A 488 21.90 10.20 -12.53
CA GLU A 488 22.89 9.51 -13.37
C GLU A 488 22.34 9.29 -14.77
N MET A 489 21.10 8.77 -14.88
CA MET A 489 20.45 8.58 -16.18
C MET A 489 20.30 9.89 -16.98
N SER A 490 19.95 10.99 -16.32
CA SER A 490 19.83 12.30 -17.00
C SER A 490 21.18 12.91 -17.39
N LEU A 491 22.22 12.67 -16.59
CA LEU A 491 23.57 13.15 -16.88
C LEU A 491 24.21 12.34 -18.01
N ILE A 492 23.94 11.05 -18.10
CA ILE A 492 24.40 10.20 -19.20
C ILE A 492 23.61 10.51 -20.49
N GLN A 493 22.28 10.64 -20.41
CA GLN A 493 21.42 10.86 -21.59
C GLN A 493 21.45 12.27 -22.18
N ARG A 494 22.07 13.26 -21.52
CA ARG A 494 22.33 14.59 -22.12
C ARG A 494 23.44 14.56 -23.17
N GLU A 495 23.45 13.52 -24.01
CA GLU A 495 24.06 13.51 -25.34
C GLU A 495 22.91 13.67 -26.34
N VAL A 496 23.11 14.41 -27.43
CA VAL A 496 22.10 14.74 -28.45
C VAL A 496 21.15 15.91 -28.13
N ILE A 497 21.67 17.05 -27.69
CA ILE A 497 21.28 18.34 -28.30
C ILE A 497 22.57 19.16 -28.43
N THR A 498 23.32 18.88 -29.50
CA THR A 498 24.37 19.77 -30.01
C THR A 498 23.77 20.66 -31.09
N VAL A 499 23.83 21.97 -30.82
CA VAL A 499 23.74 23.14 -31.72
C VAL A 499 22.42 23.38 -32.45
#